data_AF-A0A960KGQ4-F1
#
_entry.id   AF-A0A960KGQ4-F1
#
_cell.length_a   1.000
_cell.length_b   1.000
_cell.length_c   1.000
_cell.angle_alpha   90.00
_cell.angle_beta   90.00
_cell.angle_gamma   90.00
#
_symmetry.space_group_name_H-M   'P 1'
#
loop_
_entity.id
_entity.type
_entity.pdbx_description
1 polymer ?
#
loop_
_entity_poly.entity_id
_entity_poly.type
_entity_poly.pdbx_seq_one_letter_code
_entity_poly.pdbx_strand_id
1 'polypeptide(L)'
;RAVADAGRGVRRARRIRRAVASARAASAVLGLVEPDPERHPHLVTLTPSRLRALWLATTAALWTWAAAWVVGAVAVLDLLLRSLG
;
A
#
# COMPACT_ATOMS: atom_id res chain seq x y z
N ARG A 1 33.11 -5.66 7.64
CA ARG A 1 31.71 -6.13 7.79
C ARG A 1 30.70 -5.21 7.08
N ALA A 2 30.83 -3.88 7.13
CA ALA A 2 29.94 -2.92 6.43
C ALA A 2 29.82 -3.08 4.89
N VAL A 3 30.89 -3.49 4.20
CA VAL A 3 30.89 -3.66 2.72
C VAL A 3 30.01 -4.85 2.27
N ALA A 4 29.89 -5.89 3.11
CA ALA A 4 29.04 -7.04 2.82
C ALA A 4 27.54 -6.71 2.96
N ASP A 5 27.19 -5.81 3.89
CA ASP A 5 25.82 -5.30 4.05
C ASP A 5 25.39 -4.38 2.92
N ALA A 6 26.29 -3.49 2.45
CA ALA A 6 26.05 -2.68 1.26
C ALA A 6 25.82 -3.55 0.01
N GLY A 7 26.63 -4.61 -0.18
CA GLY A 7 26.48 -5.55 -1.30
C GLY A 7 25.17 -6.36 -1.28
N ARG A 8 24.58 -6.58 -0.10
CA ARG A 8 23.23 -7.19 0.03
C ARG A 8 22.12 -6.17 -0.26
N GLY A 9 22.26 -4.94 0.22
CA GLY A 9 21.32 -3.86 -0.03
C GLY A 9 21.16 -3.53 -1.52
N VAL A 10 22.28 -3.44 -2.25
CA VAL A 10 22.28 -3.15 -3.70
C VAL A 10 21.66 -4.29 -4.51
N ARG A 11 21.92 -5.55 -4.14
CA ARG A 11 21.29 -6.72 -4.78
C ARG A 11 19.79 -6.79 -4.53
N ARG A 12 19.34 -6.46 -3.31
CA ARG A 12 17.91 -6.40 -2.95
C ARG A 12 17.20 -5.27 -3.70
N ALA A 13 17.81 -4.08 -3.76
CA ALA A 13 17.28 -2.95 -4.53
C ALA A 13 17.18 -3.27 -6.04
N ARG A 14 18.16 -3.97 -6.62
CA ARG A 14 18.10 -4.40 -8.03
C ARG A 14 17.00 -5.43 -8.28
N ARG A 15 16.75 -6.37 -7.35
CA ARG A 15 15.60 -7.29 -7.43
C ARG A 15 14.26 -6.56 -7.34
N ILE A 16 14.12 -5.62 -6.42
CA ILE A 16 12.89 -4.83 -6.26
C ILE A 16 12.60 -4.02 -7.52
N ARG A 17 13.61 -3.34 -8.09
CA ARG A 17 13.44 -2.60 -9.36
C ARG A 17 13.01 -3.50 -10.51
N ARG A 18 13.57 -4.71 -10.60
CA ARG A 18 13.16 -5.70 -11.62
C ARG A 18 11.73 -6.19 -11.41
N ALA A 19 11.33 -6.45 -10.16
CA ALA A 19 9.96 -6.85 -9.83
C ALA A 19 8.94 -5.74 -10.15
N VAL A 20 9.29 -4.49 -9.89
CA VAL A 20 8.45 -3.33 -10.25
C VAL A 20 8.39 -3.13 -11.77
N ALA A 21 9.51 -3.31 -12.48
CA ALA A 21 9.55 -3.22 -13.94
C ALA A 21 8.74 -4.35 -14.60
N SER A 22 8.83 -5.58 -14.09
CA SER A 22 8.01 -6.70 -14.57
C SER A 22 6.54 -6.52 -14.23
N ALA A 23 6.21 -5.97 -13.05
CA ALA A 23 4.83 -5.64 -12.68
C ALA A 23 4.25 -4.54 -13.58
N ARG A 24 5.04 -3.51 -13.93
CA ARG A 24 4.64 -2.50 -14.92
C ARG A 24 4.48 -3.08 -16.32
N ALA A 25 5.38 -3.94 -16.77
CA ALA A 25 5.29 -4.59 -18.07
C ALA A 25 4.05 -5.50 -18.14
N ALA A 26 3.82 -6.31 -17.09
CA ALA A 26 2.61 -7.13 -16.98
C ALA A 26 1.35 -6.25 -16.94
N SER A 27 1.36 -5.15 -16.21
CA SER A 27 0.26 -4.19 -16.16
C SER A 27 0.02 -3.49 -17.50
N ALA A 28 1.07 -3.23 -18.29
CA ALA A 28 0.96 -2.62 -19.61
C ALA A 28 0.44 -3.61 -20.66
N VAL A 29 0.86 -4.87 -20.58
CA VAL A 29 0.33 -5.96 -21.42
C VAL A 29 -1.13 -6.24 -21.08
N LEU A 30 -1.49 -6.25 -19.78
CA LEU A 30 -2.88 -6.36 -19.34
C LEU A 30 -3.70 -5.12 -19.68
N GLY A 31 -3.12 -3.92 -19.66
CA GLY A 31 -3.78 -2.67 -20.07
C GLY A 31 -3.98 -2.51 -21.59
N LEU A 32 -3.29 -3.30 -22.41
CA LEU A 32 -3.57 -3.43 -23.85
C LEU A 32 -4.69 -4.43 -24.15
N VAL A 33 -5.03 -5.26 -23.17
CA VAL A 33 -6.13 -6.22 -23.21
C VAL A 33 -7.16 -5.73 -22.19
N GLU A 34 -7.75 -4.55 -22.42
CA GLU A 34 -8.90 -4.11 -21.62
C GLU A 34 -9.97 -5.21 -21.75
N PRO A 35 -10.24 -5.99 -20.69
CA PRO A 35 -11.06 -7.19 -20.83
C PRO A 35 -12.50 -6.75 -21.05
N ASP A 36 -13.04 -7.12 -22.21
CA ASP A 36 -14.41 -6.86 -22.60
C ASP A 36 -15.38 -7.36 -21.50
N PRO A 37 -16.12 -6.47 -20.82
CA PRO A 37 -16.92 -6.80 -19.64
C PRO A 37 -18.05 -7.80 -19.93
N GLU A 38 -18.44 -7.94 -21.20
CA GLU A 38 -19.46 -8.89 -21.66
C GLU A 38 -18.92 -10.33 -21.80
N ARG A 39 -17.62 -10.49 -22.12
CA ARG A 39 -17.04 -11.82 -22.42
C ARG A 39 -16.28 -12.45 -21.26
N HIS A 40 -15.84 -11.68 -20.27
CA HIS A 40 -14.98 -12.17 -19.19
C HIS A 40 -15.43 -11.70 -17.79
N PRO A 41 -16.60 -12.14 -17.29
CA PRO A 41 -17.17 -11.68 -16.02
C PRO A 41 -16.25 -11.90 -14.80
N HIS A 42 -15.34 -12.88 -14.85
CA HIS A 42 -14.39 -13.17 -13.77
C HIS A 42 -13.13 -12.29 -13.77
N LEU A 43 -12.81 -11.60 -14.87
CA LEU A 43 -11.65 -10.68 -14.96
C LEU A 43 -12.02 -9.24 -14.58
N VAL A 44 -13.32 -8.91 -14.51
CA VAL A 44 -13.84 -7.58 -14.15
C VAL A 44 -13.48 -7.16 -12.72
N THR A 45 -13.31 -8.12 -11.80
CA THR A 45 -12.99 -7.85 -10.40
C THR A 45 -11.53 -7.40 -10.18
N LEU A 46 -10.62 -7.76 -11.08
CA LEU A 46 -9.21 -7.37 -11.05
C LEU A 46 -8.89 -6.21 -12.00
N THR A 47 -9.88 -5.36 -12.27
CA THR A 47 -9.64 -4.12 -13.00
C THR A 47 -8.67 -3.22 -12.23
N PRO A 48 -7.69 -2.57 -12.90
CA PRO A 48 -6.68 -1.75 -12.25
C PRO A 48 -7.28 -0.58 -11.44
N SER A 49 -8.48 -0.12 -11.83
CA SER A 49 -9.26 0.89 -11.11
C SER A 49 -9.74 0.40 -9.73
N ARG A 50 -10.28 -0.82 -9.64
CA ARG A 50 -10.72 -1.42 -8.37
C ARG A 50 -9.54 -1.71 -7.43
N LEU A 51 -8.42 -2.17 -7.97
CA LEU A 51 -7.21 -2.38 -7.17
C LEU A 51 -6.69 -1.06 -6.58
N ARG A 52 -6.68 0.02 -7.37
CA ARG A 52 -6.32 1.37 -6.90
C ARG A 52 -7.29 1.87 -5.83
N ALA A 53 -8.59 1.68 -6.03
CA ALA A 53 -9.60 2.06 -5.03
C ALA A 53 -9.43 1.27 -3.73
N LEU A 54 -9.22 -0.04 -3.81
CA LEU A 54 -8.96 -0.89 -2.63
C LEU A 54 -7.68 -0.47 -1.90
N TRP A 55 -6.63 -0.13 -2.64
CA TRP A 55 -5.38 0.35 -2.08
C TRP A 55 -5.54 1.69 -1.35
N LEU A 56 -6.26 2.63 -1.96
CA LEU A 56 -6.59 3.92 -1.34
C LEU A 56 -7.46 3.73 -0.10
N ALA A 57 -8.48 2.86 -0.17
CA ALA A 57 -9.35 2.56 0.95
C ALA A 57 -8.57 1.94 2.12
N THR A 58 -7.69 0.98 1.83
CA THR A 58 -6.82 0.35 2.84
C THR A 58 -5.87 1.38 3.47
N THR A 59 -5.27 2.24 2.65
CA THR A 59 -4.36 3.29 3.13
C THR A 59 -5.11 4.31 3.99
N ALA A 60 -6.28 4.76 3.54
CA ALA A 60 -7.12 5.69 4.30
C ALA A 60 -7.59 5.06 5.62
N ALA A 61 -8.06 3.80 5.61
CA ALA A 61 -8.45 3.08 6.81
C ALA A 61 -7.31 3.02 7.82
N LEU A 62 -6.08 2.69 7.37
CA LEU A 62 -4.91 2.65 8.23
C LEU A 62 -4.61 4.03 8.85
N TRP A 63 -4.69 5.10 8.06
CA TRP A 63 -4.48 6.46 8.56
C TRP A 63 -5.57 6.90 9.55
N THR A 64 -6.83 6.59 9.28
CA THR A 64 -7.93 6.91 10.21
C THR A 64 -7.79 6.15 11.52
N TRP A 65 -7.39 4.88 11.48
CA TRP A 65 -7.10 4.10 12.68
C TRP A 65 -5.93 4.70 13.48
N ALA A 66 -4.83 5.07 12.81
CA ALA A 66 -3.70 5.73 13.46
C ALA A 66 -4.09 7.08 14.08
N ALA A 67 -4.89 7.89 13.38
CA ALA A 67 -5.38 9.17 13.89
C ALA A 67 -6.26 8.97 15.13
N ALA A 68 -7.12 7.94 15.14
CA ALA A 68 -7.96 7.62 16.30
C ALA A 68 -7.13 7.31 17.55
N TRP A 69 -6.01 6.58 17.41
CA TRP A 69 -5.08 6.34 18.51
C TRP A 69 -4.46 7.62 19.05
N VAL A 70 -4.03 8.53 18.18
CA VAL A 70 -3.45 9.81 18.59
C VAL A 70 -4.48 10.64 19.36
N VAL A 71 -5.70 10.76 18.83
CA VAL A 71 -6.78 11.49 19.50
C VAL A 71 -7.12 10.86 20.85
N GLY A 72 -7.21 9.52 20.92
CA GLY A 72 -7.44 8.80 22.16
C GLY A 72 -6.34 9.04 23.20
N ALA A 73 -5.07 8.99 22.79
CA ALA A 73 -3.94 9.25 23.67
C ALA A 73 -3.94 10.69 24.21
N VAL A 74 -4.24 11.68 23.35
CA VAL A 74 -4.37 13.09 23.77
C VAL A 74 -5.53 13.25 24.75
N ALA A 75 -6.69 12.61 24.50
CA ALA A 75 -7.83 12.67 25.40
C ALA A 75 -7.52 12.05 26.78
N VAL A 76 -6.82 10.91 26.82
CA VAL A 76 -6.39 10.29 28.08
C VAL A 76 -5.39 11.19 28.82
N LEU A 77 -4.44 11.78 28.10
CA LEU A 77 -3.48 12.72 28.69
C LEU A 77 -4.17 13.96 29.27
N ASP A 78 -5.13 14.54 28.54
CA ASP A 78 -5.94 15.68 29.01
C ASP A 78 -6.72 15.30 30.28
N LEU A 79 -7.34 14.11 30.31
CA LEU A 79 -8.07 13.62 31.47
C LEU A 79 -7.17 13.42 32.69
N LEU A 80 -5.97 12.87 32.49
CA LEU A 80 -4.98 12.69 33.55
C LEU A 80 -4.52 14.04 34.13
N LEU A 81 -4.21 15.01 33.26
CA LEU A 81 -3.82 16.35 33.69
C LEU A 81 -4.93 17.02 34.50
N ARG A 82 -6.20 16.90 34.07
CA ARG A 82 -7.36 17.40 34.84
C ARG A 82 -7.58 16.68 36.16
N SER A 83 -7.19 15.42 36.28
CA SER A 83 -7.36 14.65 37.53
C SER A 83 -6.28 14.97 38.58
N LEU A 84 -5.15 15.55 38.15
CA LEU A 84 -3.99 15.83 38.98
C LEU A 84 -3.89 17.29 39.45
N GLY A 85 -4.60 18.20 38.78
CA GLY A 85 -4.71 19.63 39.16
C GLY A 85 -5.99 19.89 39.94
#